data_AF-A0A960FNW9-F1
#
_entry.id   AF-A0A960FNW9-F1
#
_cell.length_a   1.000
_cell.length_b   1.000
_cell.length_c   1.000
_cell.angle_alpha   90.00
_cell.angle_beta   90.00
_cell.angle_gamma   90.00
#
_symmetry.space_group_name_H-M   'P 1'
#
loop_
_entity.id
_entity.type
_entity.pdbx_description
1 polymer ?
#
loop_
_entity_poly.entity_id
_entity_poly.type
_entity_poly.pdbx_seq_one_letter_code
_entity_poly.pdbx_strand_id
1 'polypeptide(L)' 'AERVERLRAAGLTDEQLARLHAPIGLDLGATTPEETAVAICAEIIAARSGRSGQPLAATDGPIH' A
#
# COMPACT_ATOMS: atom_id res chain seq x y z
N ALA A 1 7.40 -0.74 13.81
CA ALA A 1 7.46 -1.98 14.62
C ALA A 1 6.39 -2.00 15.72
N GLU A 2 6.27 -0.97 16.55
CA GLU A 2 5.35 -0.93 17.71
C GLU A 2 3.88 -1.28 17.38
N ARG A 3 3.34 -0.78 16.26
CA ARG A 3 1.95 -1.08 15.84
C ARG A 3 1.72 -2.57 15.59
N VAL A 4 2.66 -3.26 14.93
CA VAL A 4 2.51 -4.68 14.59
C VAL A 4 2.56 -5.53 15.86
N GLU A 5 3.47 -5.22 16.78
CA GLU A 5 3.57 -5.90 18.07
C GLU A 5 2.29 -5.74 18.91
N ARG A 6 1.70 -4.54 18.93
CA ARG A 6 0.41 -4.30 19.60
C ARG A 6 -0.73 -5.11 18.99
N LEU A 7 -0.74 -5.29 17.67
CA LEU A 7 -1.76 -6.09 16.99
C LEU A 7 -1.57 -7.59 17.23
N ARG A 8 -0.33 -8.08 17.28
CA ARG A 8 -0.01 -9.45 17.72
C ARG A 8 -0.49 -9.70 19.14
N ALA A 9 -0.18 -8.78 20.06
CA ALA A 9 -0.63 -8.86 21.45
C ALA A 9 -2.17 -8.82 21.58
N ALA A 10 -2.87 -8.19 20.63
CA ALA A 10 -4.33 -8.20 20.54
C ALA A 10 -4.91 -9.48 19.89
N GLY A 11 -4.06 -10.46 19.53
CA GLY A 11 -4.48 -11.78 19.04
C GLY A 11 -4.58 -11.90 17.52
N LEU A 12 -4.05 -10.95 16.73
CA LEU A 12 -4.01 -11.10 15.28
C LEU A 12 -2.97 -12.16 14.88
N THR A 13 -3.35 -13.03 13.94
CA THR A 13 -2.44 -14.02 13.35
C THR A 13 -1.48 -13.37 12.36
N ASP A 14 -0.35 -14.02 12.09
CA ASP A 14 0.59 -13.55 11.07
C ASP A 14 -0.05 -13.47 9.68
N GLU A 15 -1.01 -14.34 9.36
CA GLU A 15 -1.78 -14.27 8.10
C GLU A 15 -2.67 -13.00 8.03
N GLN A 16 -3.30 -12.64 9.14
CA GLN A 16 -4.09 -11.41 9.20
C GLN A 16 -3.20 -10.17 9.11
N LEU A 17 -2.02 -10.22 9.73
CA LEU A 17 -1.02 -9.15 9.66
C LEU A 17 -0.38 -9.05 8.28
N ALA A 18 -0.22 -10.15 7.53
CA ALA A 18 0.32 -10.14 6.18
C ALA A 18 -0.56 -9.37 5.19
N ARG A 19 -1.87 -9.22 5.46
CA ARG A 19 -2.80 -8.40 4.66
C ARG A 19 -2.79 -6.91 5.04
N LEU A 20 -2.05 -6.53 6.07
CA LEU A 20 -1.98 -5.15 6.54
C LEU A 20 -0.98 -4.35 5.70
N HIS A 21 -1.48 -3.32 5.00
CA HIS A 21 -0.65 -2.32 4.34
C HIS A 21 -0.26 -1.25 5.37
N ALA A 22 0.98 -1.30 5.83
CA ALA A 22 1.52 -0.38 6.83
C ALA A 22 3.03 -0.14 6.62
N PRO A 23 3.46 1.08 6.27
CA PRO A 23 2.63 2.27 5.98
C PRO A 23 1.68 2.07 4.80
N ILE A 24 0.58 2.82 4.78
CA ILE A 24 -0.41 2.81 3.70
C ILE A 24 -0.03 3.89 2.69
N GLY A 25 -0.27 3.61 1.41
CA GLY A 25 -0.02 4.46 0.27
C GLY A 25 1.21 4.05 -0.53
N LEU A 26 1.19 4.35 -1.84
CA LEU A 26 2.38 4.24 -2.68
C LEU A 26 3.42 5.28 -2.27
N ASP A 27 4.69 4.96 -2.51
CA ASP A 27 5.80 5.89 -2.29
C ASP A 27 5.81 7.00 -3.35
N LEU A 28 4.99 8.03 -3.12
CA LEU A 28 4.91 9.23 -3.96
C LEU A 28 5.72 10.41 -3.39
N GLY A 29 6.44 10.22 -2.29
CA GLY A 29 7.12 11.31 -1.58
C GLY A 29 6.17 12.31 -0.92
N ALA A 30 4.98 11.86 -0.48
CA ALA A 30 3.96 12.72 0.08
C ALA A 30 4.42 13.47 1.35
N THR A 31 4.21 14.78 1.36
CA THR A 31 4.53 15.72 2.45
C THR A 31 3.32 16.47 3.00
N THR A 32 2.24 16.53 2.22
CA THR A 32 0.97 17.15 2.63
C THR A 32 -0.12 16.09 2.88
N PRO A 33 -1.19 16.44 3.62
CA PRO A 33 -2.35 15.57 3.77
C PRO A 33 -2.98 15.18 2.43
N GLU A 34 -3.04 16.10 1.47
CA GLU A 34 -3.58 15.87 0.13
C GLU A 34 -2.72 14.90 -0.67
N GLU A 35 -1.39 15.06 -0.61
CA GLU A 35 -0.45 14.12 -1.24
C GLU A 35 -0.55 12.72 -0.60
N THR A 36 -0.74 12.66 0.72
CA THR A 36 -0.96 11.41 1.44
C THR A 36 -2.26 10.73 0.99
N ALA A 37 -3.33 11.49 0.79
CA ALA A 37 -4.59 10.97 0.27
C ALA A 37 -4.42 10.40 -1.15
N VAL A 38 -3.66 11.08 -2.01
CA VAL A 38 -3.34 10.58 -3.36
C VAL A 38 -2.53 9.27 -3.28
N ALA A 39 -1.52 9.19 -2.42
CA ALA A 39 -0.72 7.98 -2.22
C ALA A 39 -1.59 6.78 -1.81
N ILE A 40 -2.53 6.98 -0.87
CA ILE A 40 -3.49 5.97 -0.41
C ILE A 40 -4.41 5.54 -1.55
N CYS A 41 -5.03 6.49 -2.26
CA CYS A 41 -5.93 6.20 -3.37
C CYS A 41 -5.21 5.43 -4.49
N ALA A 42 -3.96 5.79 -4.78
CA ALA A 42 -3.15 5.11 -5.78
C ALA A 42 -2.88 3.65 -5.39
N GLU A 43 -2.54 3.37 -4.13
CA GLU A 43 -2.34 2.00 -3.64
C GLU A 43 -3.63 1.17 -3.73
N ILE A 44 -4.77 1.74 -3.34
CA ILE A 44 -6.08 1.07 -3.44
C ILE A 44 -6.40 0.67 -4.88
N ILE A 45 -6.18 1.58 -5.84
CA ILE A 45 -6.44 1.32 -7.26
C ILE A 45 -5.47 0.27 -7.81
N ALA A 46 -4.18 0.36 -7.45
CA ALA A 46 -3.16 -0.60 -7.86
C ALA A 46 -3.49 -2.02 -7.36
N ALA A 47 -3.80 -2.17 -6.07
CA ALA A 47 -4.21 -3.43 -5.47
C ALA A 47 -5.47 -4.00 -6.14
N ARG A 48 -6.50 -3.17 -6.38
CA ARG A 48 -7.75 -3.59 -7.03
C ARG A 48 -7.54 -4.05 -8.48
N SER A 49 -6.60 -3.43 -9.19
CA SER A 49 -6.31 -3.74 -10.60
C SER A 49 -5.23 -4.79 -10.80
N GLY A 50 -4.62 -5.30 -9.71
CA GLY A 50 -3.49 -6.22 -9.79
C GLY A 50 -2.24 -5.58 -10.42
N ARG A 51 -2.11 -4.26 -10.32
CA ARG A 51 -0.98 -3.48 -10.87
C ARG A 51 -0.04 -3.07 -9.75
N SER A 52 1.22 -2.80 -10.10
CA SER A 52 2.28 -2.47 -9.13
C SER A 52 2.35 -1.00 -8.74
N GLY A 53 1.68 -0.10 -9.48
CA GLY A 53 1.84 1.35 -9.33
C GLY A 53 3.17 1.89 -9.86
N GLN A 54 4.02 1.05 -10.48
CA GLN A 54 5.25 1.47 -11.14
C GLN A 54 4.96 2.26 -12.43
N PRO A 55 5.88 3.11 -12.90
CA PRO A 55 5.74 3.78 -14.18
C PRO A 55 5.53 2.77 -15.32
N LEU A 56 4.59 3.03 -16.23
CA LEU A 56 4.30 2.14 -17.35
C LEU A 56 5.53 1.84 -18.23
N ALA A 57 6.44 2.82 -18.35
CA ALA A 57 7.70 2.65 -19.07
C ALA A 57 8.64 1.60 -18.43
N ALA A 58 8.41 1.25 -17.17
CA ALA A 58 9.16 0.23 -16.42
C ALA A 58 8.41 -1.11 -16.36
N THR A 59 7.27 -1.25 -17.03
CA THR A 59 6.47 -2.48 -17.05
C THR A 59 6.36 -3.05 -18.47
N ASP A 60 6.35 -4.37 -18.59
CA ASP A 60 6.08 -5.04 -19.86
C ASP A 60 4.57 -5.25 -20.05
N GLY A 61 4.09 -4.99 -21.27
CA GLY A 61 2.71 -5.27 -21.68
C GLY A 61 1.81 -4.04 -21.87
N PRO A 62 0.57 -4.25 -22.31
CA PRO A 62 -0.36 -3.18 -22.63
C PRO A 62 -0.95 -2.50 -21.38
N ILE A 63 -1.41 -1.27 -21.57
CA ILE A 63 -2.08 -0.46 -20.53
C ILE A 63 -3.44 -1.07 -20.16
N HIS A 64 -4.07 -1.82 -21.07
CA HIS A 64 -5.34 -2.51 -20.89
C HIS A 64 -5.22 -3.96 -21.32
#